data_AF-A0A959E1R0-F1
#
_entry.id   AF-A0A959E1R0-F1
#
_cell.length_a   1.000
_cell.length_b   1.000
_cell.length_c   1.000
_cell.angle_alpha   90.00
_cell.angle_beta   90.00
_cell.angle_gamma   90.00
#
_symmetry.space_group_name_H-M   'P 1'
#
loop_
_entity.id
_entity.type
_entity.pdbx_description
1 polymer ?
#
loop_
_entity_poly.entity_id
_entity_poly.type
_entity_poly.pdbx_seq_one_letter_code
_entity_poly.pdbx_strand_id
1 'polypeptide(L)'
;MKTIICSFVLLLSALSTNAQCKIVLDEIDEFDSLRTIAIEPIQIGAIIPSQFETEDGPTFIPEGKLLVAYSQNDSINSFFLTFVVAEYNYQPIDKGFNVLLLLENEDVDALYNVPDRGEFDKGTNMRIYQHTTVLPLDYFYQLTRFNLDKVRINYKNQRKTITLSDEQKKAVQEAVRCIGEKAGLYPVKP
;
A
#
# COMPACT_ATOMS: atom_id res chain seq x y z
N MET A 1 -28.33 -4.16 60.10
CA MET A 1 -27.11 -4.82 59.55
C MET A 1 -27.53 -6.01 58.71
N LYS A 2 -27.46 -5.90 57.38
CA LYS A 2 -27.42 -7.03 56.43
C LYS A 2 -26.85 -6.49 55.12
N THR A 3 -26.05 -7.33 54.52
CA THR A 3 -24.83 -6.98 53.80
C THR A 3 -25.11 -6.68 52.33
N ILE A 4 -24.44 -5.64 51.84
CA ILE A 4 -24.36 -5.24 50.43
C ILE A 4 -23.42 -6.23 49.72
N ILE A 5 -23.87 -6.86 48.63
CA ILE A 5 -22.99 -7.51 47.67
C ILE A 5 -23.27 -6.87 46.30
N CYS A 6 -22.48 -5.84 46.00
CA CYS A 6 -22.35 -5.25 44.68
C CYS A 6 -21.73 -6.29 43.73
N SER A 7 -22.49 -6.77 42.75
CA SER A 7 -21.95 -7.47 41.59
C SER A 7 -21.55 -6.44 40.55
N PHE A 8 -20.28 -6.03 40.56
CA PHE A 8 -19.69 -5.19 39.51
C PHE A 8 -18.89 -6.11 38.58
N VAL A 9 -19.56 -6.68 37.58
CA VAL A 9 -18.89 -7.40 36.50
C VAL A 9 -18.42 -6.34 35.50
N LEU A 10 -17.16 -5.96 35.62
CA LEU A 10 -16.43 -5.18 34.62
C LEU A 10 -16.27 -6.04 33.35
N LEU A 11 -17.24 -5.92 32.42
CA LEU A 11 -17.02 -6.25 31.02
C LEU A 11 -16.10 -5.18 30.42
N LEU A 12 -14.78 -5.35 30.56
CA LEU A 12 -13.83 -4.81 29.59
C LEU A 12 -13.99 -5.64 28.31
N SER A 13 -14.99 -5.29 27.51
CA SER A 13 -14.96 -5.67 26.10
C SER A 13 -13.86 -4.82 25.47
N ALA A 14 -12.77 -5.50 25.09
CA ALA A 14 -11.72 -4.93 24.27
C ALA A 14 -12.37 -4.24 23.06
N LEU A 15 -12.29 -2.91 23.04
CA LEU A 15 -12.44 -2.14 21.82
C LEU A 15 -11.32 -2.59 20.90
N SER A 16 -11.62 -3.59 20.09
CA SER A 16 -10.84 -3.87 18.89
C SER A 16 -11.01 -2.65 18.01
N THR A 17 -10.06 -1.71 18.10
CA THR A 17 -9.87 -0.71 17.05
C THR A 17 -9.42 -1.45 15.81
N ASN A 18 -10.35 -2.09 15.11
CA ASN A 18 -10.23 -2.31 13.69
C ASN A 18 -10.10 -0.91 13.12
N ALA A 19 -8.89 -0.47 12.79
CA ALA A 19 -8.72 0.61 11.84
C ALA A 19 -9.48 0.17 10.60
N GLN A 20 -10.70 0.69 10.46
CA GLN A 20 -11.67 0.23 9.48
C GLN A 20 -11.10 0.60 8.12
N CYS A 21 -10.53 -0.40 7.45
CA CYS A 21 -9.96 -0.25 6.12
C CYS A 21 -10.98 0.45 5.21
N LYS A 22 -10.62 1.64 4.74
CA LYS A 22 -11.49 2.49 3.94
C LYS A 22 -11.38 2.06 2.47
N ILE A 23 -12.38 1.31 2.03
CA ILE A 23 -12.58 0.99 0.62
C ILE A 23 -13.00 2.27 -0.10
N VAL A 24 -12.25 2.66 -1.13
CA VAL A 24 -12.55 3.84 -1.96
C VAL A 24 -13.26 3.45 -3.25
N LEU A 25 -13.16 2.18 -3.66
CA LEU A 25 -13.78 1.63 -4.85
C LEU A 25 -14.18 0.17 -4.58
N ASP A 26 -15.43 -0.20 -4.86
CA ASP A 26 -15.92 -1.58 -4.94
C ASP A 26 -17.07 -1.57 -5.94
N GLU A 27 -16.71 -1.65 -7.22
CA GLU A 27 -17.64 -1.46 -8.35
C GLU A 27 -17.50 -2.62 -9.33
N ILE A 28 -18.60 -2.93 -10.01
CA ILE A 28 -18.63 -3.90 -11.12
C ILE A 28 -18.87 -3.09 -12.39
N ASP A 29 -17.95 -3.17 -13.34
CA ASP A 29 -18.15 -2.61 -14.67
C ASP A 29 -19.15 -3.49 -15.44
N GLU A 30 -20.24 -2.90 -15.91
CA GLU A 30 -21.31 -3.61 -16.63
C GLU A 30 -20.89 -4.09 -18.03
N PHE A 31 -19.87 -3.49 -18.64
CA PHE A 31 -19.44 -3.84 -19.99
C PHE A 31 -18.71 -5.18 -20.04
N ASP A 32 -17.91 -5.49 -19.03
CA ASP A 32 -17.06 -6.68 -18.98
C ASP A 32 -17.22 -7.51 -17.68
N SER A 33 -18.17 -7.11 -16.81
CA SER A 33 -18.41 -7.74 -15.51
C SER A 33 -17.17 -7.76 -14.60
N LEU A 34 -16.25 -6.82 -14.79
CA LEU A 34 -15.03 -6.71 -13.98
C LEU A 34 -15.37 -6.03 -12.65
N ARG A 35 -15.28 -6.79 -11.56
CA ARG A 35 -15.30 -6.22 -10.21
C ARG A 35 -13.93 -5.65 -9.87
N THR A 36 -13.86 -4.39 -9.45
CA THR A 36 -12.64 -3.78 -8.94
C THR A 36 -12.83 -3.26 -7.53
N ILE A 37 -11.90 -3.64 -6.65
CA ILE A 37 -11.83 -3.21 -5.25
C ILE A 37 -10.52 -2.44 -5.08
N ALA A 38 -10.57 -1.26 -4.48
CA ALA A 38 -9.39 -0.50 -4.11
C ALA A 38 -9.57 0.15 -2.74
N ILE A 39 -8.48 0.24 -2.01
CA ILE A 39 -8.43 0.90 -0.69
C ILE A 39 -7.88 2.31 -0.80
N GLU A 40 -8.06 3.13 0.23
CA GLU A 40 -7.41 4.45 0.29
C GLU A 40 -5.87 4.31 0.25
N PRO A 41 -5.15 5.15 -0.52
CA PRO A 41 -3.70 5.09 -0.58
C PRO A 41 -3.03 5.31 0.78
N ILE A 42 -2.06 4.46 1.10
CA ILE A 42 -1.27 4.52 2.33
C ILE A 42 0.00 5.32 2.08
N GLN A 43 0.35 6.27 2.95
CA GLN A 43 1.65 6.95 2.86
C GLN A 43 2.77 6.00 3.28
N ILE A 44 3.85 5.95 2.49
CA ILE A 44 5.02 5.10 2.77
C ILE A 44 6.30 5.93 2.68
N GLY A 45 7.30 5.56 3.47
CA GLY A 45 8.58 6.26 3.50
C GLY A 45 8.59 7.50 4.37
N ALA A 46 9.58 8.36 4.13
CA ALA A 46 9.76 9.59 4.89
C ALA A 46 8.83 10.71 4.39
N ILE A 47 8.78 11.79 5.17
CA ILE A 47 8.37 13.10 4.65
C ILE A 47 9.62 13.80 4.12
N ILE A 48 9.59 14.26 2.87
CA ILE A 48 10.73 14.88 2.19
C ILE A 48 10.42 16.34 1.83
N PRO A 49 11.43 17.22 1.80
CA PRO A 49 11.24 18.57 1.29
C PRO A 49 11.03 18.52 -0.23
N SER A 50 10.06 19.29 -0.71
CA SER A 50 9.85 19.55 -2.13
C SER A 50 10.89 20.53 -2.67
N GLN A 51 10.91 20.75 -3.99
CA GLN A 51 11.73 21.81 -4.60
C GLN A 51 10.93 23.10 -4.83
N PHE A 52 9.77 23.22 -4.19
CA PHE A 52 8.94 24.40 -4.21
C PHE A 52 9.17 25.21 -2.93
N GLU A 53 9.80 26.37 -3.07
CA GLU A 53 10.13 27.27 -1.97
C GLU A 53 8.98 28.25 -1.68
N THR A 54 8.65 28.40 -0.40
CA THR A 54 7.70 29.40 0.11
C THR A 54 8.41 30.38 1.04
N GLU A 55 7.70 31.39 1.54
CA GLU A 55 8.26 32.33 2.53
C GLU A 55 8.75 31.63 3.80
N ASP A 56 8.16 30.47 4.14
CA ASP A 56 8.48 29.65 5.32
C ASP A 56 9.46 28.49 5.03
N GLY A 57 10.01 28.43 3.80
CA GLY A 57 10.88 27.35 3.31
C GLY A 57 10.17 26.33 2.41
N PRO A 58 10.77 25.16 2.13
CA PRO A 58 10.23 24.20 1.20
C PRO A 58 9.00 23.50 1.77
N THR A 59 8.01 23.25 0.91
CA THR A 59 6.85 22.44 1.33
C THR A 59 7.25 20.99 1.56
N PHE A 60 6.67 20.35 2.57
CA PHE A 60 6.98 18.95 2.90
C PHE A 60 5.92 18.02 2.33
N ILE A 61 6.36 16.94 1.67
CA ILE A 61 5.49 15.96 1.01
C ILE A 61 5.86 14.52 1.39
N PRO A 62 4.92 13.57 1.31
CA PRO A 62 5.25 12.15 1.43
C PRO A 62 6.22 11.71 0.34
N GLU A 63 7.23 10.92 0.72
CA GLU A 63 8.17 10.30 -0.21
C GLU A 63 7.45 9.35 -1.19
N GLY A 64 6.48 8.60 -0.68
CA GLY A 64 5.63 7.77 -1.52
C GLY A 64 4.26 7.46 -0.93
N LYS A 65 3.41 6.88 -1.78
CA LYS A 65 2.12 6.32 -1.43
C LYS A 65 1.97 4.94 -2.06
N LEU A 66 1.27 4.04 -1.39
CA LEU A 66 0.94 2.70 -1.87
C LEU A 66 -0.57 2.57 -1.99
N LEU A 67 -1.03 2.19 -3.18
CA LEU A 67 -2.40 1.75 -3.42
C LEU A 67 -2.42 0.23 -3.61
N VAL A 68 -3.34 -0.44 -2.92
CA VAL A 68 -3.62 -1.87 -3.11
C VAL A 68 -4.95 -1.99 -3.83
N ALA A 69 -4.98 -2.73 -4.94
CA ALA A 69 -6.18 -2.97 -5.72
C ALA A 69 -6.32 -4.46 -6.07
N TYR A 70 -7.56 -4.87 -6.29
CA TYR A 70 -7.95 -6.20 -6.70
C TYR A 70 -8.96 -6.07 -7.81
N SER A 71 -8.76 -6.80 -8.90
CA SER A 71 -9.73 -6.90 -9.97
C SER A 71 -10.04 -8.37 -10.26
N GLN A 72 -11.30 -8.65 -10.51
CA GLN A 72 -11.80 -9.99 -10.77
C GLN A 72 -12.87 -10.00 -11.85
N ASN A 73 -12.79 -10.98 -12.74
CA ASN A 73 -13.90 -11.44 -13.56
C ASN A 73 -14.11 -12.95 -13.37
N ASP A 74 -14.98 -13.56 -14.16
CA ASP A 74 -15.37 -14.99 -14.05
C ASP A 74 -14.21 -15.99 -14.02
N SER A 75 -13.03 -15.64 -14.54
CA SER A 75 -11.90 -16.58 -14.69
C SER A 75 -10.55 -16.04 -14.24
N ILE A 76 -10.43 -14.74 -13.97
CA ILE A 76 -9.16 -14.08 -13.70
C ILE A 76 -9.29 -13.23 -12.43
N ASN A 77 -8.41 -13.50 -11.47
CA ASN A 77 -8.23 -12.72 -10.26
C ASN A 77 -6.84 -12.07 -10.33
N SER A 78 -6.73 -10.79 -10.03
CA SER A 78 -5.44 -10.09 -10.06
C SER A 78 -5.36 -9.06 -8.96
N PHE A 79 -4.24 -9.08 -8.24
CA PHE A 79 -3.89 -8.03 -7.30
C PHE A 79 -2.87 -7.10 -7.95
N PHE A 80 -2.97 -5.82 -7.58
CA PHE A 80 -2.07 -4.79 -8.02
C PHE A 80 -1.57 -3.98 -6.83
N LEU A 81 -0.27 -3.70 -6.83
CA LEU A 81 0.34 -2.71 -5.94
C LEU A 81 0.81 -1.55 -6.80
N THR A 82 0.26 -0.36 -6.57
CA THR A 82 0.70 0.86 -7.24
C THR A 82 1.46 1.75 -6.27
N PHE A 83 2.74 1.96 -6.54
CA PHE A 83 3.59 2.88 -5.77
C PHE A 83 3.63 4.23 -6.49
N VAL A 84 3.18 5.28 -5.82
CA VAL A 84 3.32 6.66 -6.28
C VAL A 84 4.48 7.29 -5.53
N VAL A 85 5.58 7.63 -6.22
CA VAL A 85 6.84 8.04 -5.60
C VAL A 85 7.31 9.38 -6.14
N ALA A 86 7.76 10.26 -5.24
CA ALA A 86 8.32 11.56 -5.61
C ALA A 86 9.84 11.46 -5.83
N GLU A 87 10.28 11.99 -6.97
CA GLU A 87 11.68 12.02 -7.41
C GLU A 87 12.10 13.46 -7.74
N TYR A 88 13.29 13.85 -7.29
CA TYR A 88 13.83 15.19 -7.53
C TYR A 88 14.21 15.44 -8.99
N ASN A 89 14.55 14.39 -9.71
CA ASN A 89 15.05 14.47 -11.08
C ASN A 89 14.34 13.44 -11.96
N TYR A 90 14.51 13.59 -13.27
CA TYR A 90 14.04 12.58 -14.22
C TYR A 90 14.82 11.27 -14.06
N GLN A 91 14.07 10.20 -13.85
CA GLN A 91 14.57 8.84 -13.70
C GLN A 91 14.06 7.96 -14.85
N PRO A 92 14.92 7.56 -15.80
CA PRO A 92 14.55 6.61 -16.84
C PRO A 92 14.22 5.26 -16.22
N ILE A 93 13.08 4.69 -16.61
CA ILE A 93 12.64 3.35 -16.20
C ILE A 93 11.90 2.66 -17.34
N ASP A 94 12.15 1.38 -17.53
CA ASP A 94 11.44 0.53 -18.49
C ASP A 94 10.43 -0.38 -17.74
N LYS A 95 9.54 -1.04 -18.49
CA LYS A 95 8.70 -2.10 -17.92
C LYS A 95 9.56 -3.31 -17.56
N GLY A 96 9.22 -4.03 -16.49
CA GLY A 96 9.91 -5.26 -16.10
C GLY A 96 9.98 -5.49 -14.60
N PHE A 97 10.78 -6.46 -14.19
CA PHE A 97 10.97 -6.85 -12.78
C PHE A 97 11.93 -5.90 -12.05
N ASN A 98 11.49 -4.67 -11.81
CA ASN A 98 12.33 -3.59 -11.27
C ASN A 98 11.79 -2.92 -10.00
N VAL A 99 10.68 -3.43 -9.44
CA VAL A 99 10.21 -3.09 -8.10
C VAL A 99 10.41 -4.30 -7.22
N LEU A 100 11.25 -4.18 -6.20
CA LEU A 100 11.58 -5.25 -5.26
C LEU A 100 10.92 -4.95 -3.91
N LEU A 101 10.34 -5.98 -3.32
CA LEU A 101 9.74 -5.93 -1.99
C LEU A 101 10.59 -6.80 -1.06
N LEU A 102 11.06 -6.22 0.04
CA LEU A 102 11.71 -6.95 1.13
C LEU A 102 10.68 -7.12 2.25
N LEU A 103 10.42 -8.36 2.65
CA LEU A 103 9.57 -8.69 3.78
C LEU A 103 10.39 -8.84 5.07
N GLU A 104 9.71 -8.78 6.21
CA GLU A 104 10.34 -8.90 7.54
C GLU A 104 11.00 -10.26 7.80
N ASN A 105 10.62 -11.30 7.04
CA ASN A 105 11.24 -12.62 7.08
C ASN A 105 12.47 -12.73 6.16
N GLU A 106 13.00 -11.60 5.68
CA GLU A 106 14.15 -11.47 4.78
C GLU A 106 13.91 -11.95 3.33
N ASP A 107 12.70 -12.39 2.99
CA ASP A 107 12.35 -12.73 1.61
C ASP A 107 12.32 -11.47 0.74
N VAL A 108 12.85 -11.61 -0.48
CA VAL A 108 12.88 -10.55 -1.49
C VAL A 108 12.31 -11.05 -2.80
N ASP A 109 11.26 -10.40 -3.27
CA ASP A 109 10.69 -10.67 -4.58
C ASP A 109 10.65 -9.43 -5.46
N ALA A 110 10.91 -9.64 -6.75
CA ALA A 110 10.77 -8.63 -7.77
C ALA A 110 9.40 -8.75 -8.44
N LEU A 111 8.65 -7.66 -8.46
CA LEU A 111 7.35 -7.59 -9.12
C LEU A 111 7.49 -7.03 -10.53
N TYR A 112 6.67 -7.56 -11.45
CA TYR A 112 6.57 -7.02 -12.80
C TYR A 112 5.86 -5.66 -12.75
N ASN A 113 6.59 -4.62 -13.12
CA ASN A 113 6.17 -3.23 -13.05
C ASN A 113 5.87 -2.66 -14.45
N VAL A 114 4.81 -1.89 -14.53
CA VAL A 114 4.44 -1.03 -15.66
C VAL A 114 4.47 0.42 -15.16
N PRO A 115 5.62 1.11 -15.27
CA PRO A 115 5.74 2.48 -14.78
C PRO A 115 5.17 3.50 -15.79
N ASP A 116 4.78 4.66 -15.26
CA ASP A 116 4.68 5.88 -16.05
C ASP A 116 6.07 6.47 -16.38
N ARG A 117 6.09 7.66 -17.01
CA ARG A 117 7.34 8.37 -17.35
C ARG A 117 7.74 9.42 -16.32
N GLY A 118 7.06 9.51 -15.19
CA GLY A 118 7.22 10.56 -14.19
C GLY A 118 6.63 11.89 -14.66
N GLU A 119 5.43 12.21 -14.19
CA GLU A 119 4.79 13.51 -14.46
C GLU A 119 5.44 14.61 -13.62
N PHE A 120 5.70 15.77 -14.23
CA PHE A 120 6.22 16.92 -13.48
C PHE A 120 5.08 17.61 -12.74
N ASP A 121 5.15 17.62 -11.41
CA ASP A 121 4.21 18.33 -10.56
C ASP A 121 4.72 19.74 -10.25
N LYS A 122 3.98 20.74 -10.72
CA LYS A 122 4.30 22.15 -10.51
C LYS A 122 4.18 22.58 -9.05
N GLY A 123 3.32 21.93 -8.27
CA GLY A 123 3.08 22.29 -6.86
C GLY A 123 4.23 21.91 -5.95
N THR A 124 5.02 20.91 -6.32
CA THR A 124 6.19 20.43 -5.57
C THR A 124 7.50 20.70 -6.29
N ASN A 125 7.45 21.09 -7.57
CA ASN A 125 8.61 21.19 -8.47
C ASN A 125 9.40 19.86 -8.52
N MET A 126 8.70 18.73 -8.46
CA MET A 126 9.28 17.39 -8.48
C MET A 126 8.61 16.54 -9.56
N ARG A 127 9.16 15.34 -9.80
CA ARG A 127 8.53 14.34 -10.66
C ARG A 127 7.84 13.29 -9.83
N ILE A 128 6.58 13.03 -10.15
CA ILE A 128 5.78 11.99 -9.52
C ILE A 128 5.70 10.81 -10.46
N TYR A 129 6.21 9.67 -10.01
CA TYR A 129 6.20 8.41 -10.73
C TYR A 129 5.13 7.49 -10.18
N GLN A 130 4.35 6.86 -11.06
CA GLN A 130 3.47 5.75 -10.74
C GLN A 130 4.10 4.44 -11.21
N HIS A 131 4.26 3.50 -10.29
CA HIS A 131 4.76 2.15 -10.54
C HIS A 131 3.65 1.15 -10.24
N THR A 132 2.89 0.77 -11.26
CA THR A 132 1.84 -0.24 -11.11
C THR A 132 2.43 -1.63 -11.33
N THR A 133 2.36 -2.45 -10.29
CA THR A 133 2.93 -3.79 -10.27
C THR A 133 1.85 -4.84 -10.14
N VAL A 134 2.05 -5.98 -10.80
CA VAL A 134 1.21 -7.17 -10.62
C VAL A 134 1.70 -7.90 -9.39
N LEU A 135 0.80 -8.18 -8.45
CA LEU A 135 1.08 -8.93 -7.22
C LEU A 135 0.62 -10.39 -7.39
N PRO A 136 1.54 -11.37 -7.46
CA PRO A 136 1.19 -12.78 -7.49
C PRO A 136 0.41 -13.21 -6.25
N LEU A 137 -0.50 -14.18 -6.40
CA LEU A 137 -1.37 -14.64 -5.31
C LEU A 137 -0.58 -15.21 -4.13
N ASP A 138 0.50 -15.95 -4.39
CA ASP A 138 1.38 -16.47 -3.34
C ASP A 138 1.99 -15.34 -2.52
N TYR A 139 2.41 -14.27 -3.19
CA TYR A 139 3.00 -13.10 -2.53
C TYR A 139 1.96 -12.25 -1.81
N PHE A 140 0.72 -12.19 -2.33
CA PHE A 140 -0.41 -11.66 -1.58
C PHE A 140 -0.56 -12.38 -0.24
N TYR A 141 -0.55 -13.72 -0.23
CA TYR A 141 -0.65 -14.48 1.02
C TYR A 141 0.53 -14.25 1.95
N GLN A 142 1.75 -14.07 1.42
CA GLN A 142 2.89 -13.67 2.24
C GLN A 142 2.66 -12.30 2.89
N LEU A 143 2.18 -11.30 2.14
CA LEU A 143 1.89 -9.96 2.66
C LEU A 143 0.73 -9.95 3.67
N THR A 144 -0.15 -10.96 3.68
CA THR A 144 -1.13 -11.12 4.78
C THR A 144 -0.52 -11.63 6.08
N ARG A 145 0.71 -12.16 6.07
CA ARG A 145 1.39 -12.79 7.22
C ARG A 145 2.60 -12.00 7.68
N PHE A 146 3.43 -11.57 6.75
CA PHE A 146 4.68 -10.86 6.97
C PHE A 146 4.52 -9.38 6.62
N ASN A 147 5.16 -8.52 7.40
CA ASN A 147 5.20 -7.09 7.10
C ASN A 147 6.11 -6.79 5.91
N LEU A 148 5.74 -5.76 5.13
CA LEU A 148 6.59 -5.19 4.09
C LEU A 148 7.60 -4.24 4.72
N ASP A 149 8.87 -4.60 4.72
CA ASP A 149 9.93 -3.80 5.36
C ASP A 149 10.45 -2.68 4.46
N LYS A 150 10.78 -3.01 3.21
CA LYS A 150 11.34 -2.06 2.25
C LYS A 150 10.80 -2.29 0.85
N VAL A 151 10.68 -1.19 0.13
CA VAL A 151 10.41 -1.18 -1.32
C VAL A 151 11.64 -0.62 -2.01
N ARG A 152 12.15 -1.31 -3.03
CA ARG A 152 13.24 -0.81 -3.87
C ARG A 152 12.79 -0.69 -5.31
N ILE A 153 12.94 0.50 -5.87
CA ILE A 153 12.71 0.76 -7.29
C ILE A 153 14.07 0.92 -7.97
N ASN A 154 14.33 0.06 -8.95
CA ASN A 154 15.55 0.08 -9.75
C ASN A 154 15.29 0.85 -11.04
N TYR A 155 15.66 2.14 -11.04
CA TYR A 155 15.75 2.94 -12.25
C TYR A 155 17.02 2.56 -13.03
N LYS A 156 17.17 3.04 -14.29
CA LYS A 156 18.36 2.74 -15.10
C LYS A 156 19.66 3.22 -14.44
N ASN A 157 19.62 4.40 -13.83
CA ASN A 157 20.81 5.10 -13.35
C ASN A 157 20.89 5.19 -11.82
N GLN A 158 19.82 4.81 -11.10
CA GLN A 158 19.77 4.93 -9.64
C GLN A 158 18.88 3.85 -9.02
N ARG A 159 19.03 3.65 -7.71
CA ARG A 159 18.15 2.79 -6.91
C ARG A 159 17.52 3.64 -5.81
N LYS A 160 16.19 3.69 -5.79
CA LYS A 160 15.41 4.31 -4.71
C LYS A 160 14.99 3.21 -3.75
N THR A 161 15.26 3.37 -2.46
CA THR A 161 14.80 2.42 -1.43
C THR A 161 13.97 3.19 -0.41
N ILE A 162 12.70 2.82 -0.30
CA ILE A 162 11.75 3.35 0.67
C ILE A 162 11.73 2.36 1.83
N THR A 163 12.03 2.83 3.04
CA THR A 163 11.95 2.03 4.26
C THR A 163 10.67 2.39 5.01
N LEU A 164 9.87 1.39 5.38
CA LEU A 164 8.61 1.61 6.07
C LEU A 164 8.83 1.71 7.58
N SER A 165 8.16 2.65 8.23
CA SER A 165 8.06 2.70 9.70
C SER A 165 7.16 1.57 10.21
N ASP A 166 7.23 1.23 11.49
CA ASP A 166 6.40 0.16 12.07
C ASP A 166 4.89 0.42 11.93
N GLU A 167 4.49 1.69 11.94
CA GLU A 167 3.11 2.10 11.68
C GLU A 167 2.71 1.86 10.22
N GLN A 168 3.59 2.23 9.28
CA GLN A 168 3.37 2.01 7.85
C GLN A 168 3.34 0.52 7.51
N LYS A 169 4.23 -0.29 8.11
CA LYS A 169 4.25 -1.74 7.96
C LYS A 169 2.90 -2.37 8.31
N LYS A 170 2.36 -2.02 9.47
CA LYS A 170 1.05 -2.50 9.94
C LYS A 170 -0.07 -2.02 9.01
N ALA A 171 -0.07 -0.75 8.64
CA ALA A 171 -1.08 -0.19 7.74
C ALA A 171 -1.12 -0.93 6.39
N VAL A 172 0.05 -1.24 5.80
CA VAL A 172 0.14 -2.01 4.55
C VAL A 172 -0.37 -3.44 4.72
N GLN A 173 0.00 -4.12 5.81
CA GLN A 173 -0.48 -5.48 6.06
C GLN A 173 -2.01 -5.52 6.28
N GLU A 174 -2.56 -4.58 7.04
CA GLU A 174 -4.01 -4.45 7.28
C GLU A 174 -4.77 -4.17 5.99
N ALA A 175 -4.22 -3.32 5.13
CA ALA A 175 -4.73 -3.05 3.79
C ALA A 175 -4.82 -4.30 2.92
N VAL A 176 -3.74 -5.08 2.87
CA VAL A 176 -3.69 -6.34 2.09
C VAL A 176 -4.70 -7.35 2.64
N ARG A 177 -4.80 -7.49 3.97
CA ARG A 177 -5.81 -8.37 4.58
C ARG A 177 -7.23 -7.91 4.24
N CYS A 178 -7.51 -6.64 4.38
CA CYS A 178 -8.82 -6.06 4.11
C CYS A 178 -9.29 -6.28 2.67
N ILE A 179 -8.41 -6.04 1.69
CA ILE A 179 -8.79 -6.28 0.29
C ILE A 179 -9.01 -7.77 0.04
N GLY A 180 -8.24 -8.63 0.70
CA GLY A 180 -8.44 -10.08 0.72
C GLY A 180 -9.79 -10.50 1.28
N GLU A 181 -10.23 -9.89 2.39
CA GLU A 181 -11.54 -10.13 3.00
C GLU A 181 -12.67 -9.71 2.07
N LYS A 182 -12.55 -8.54 1.43
CA LYS A 182 -13.54 -8.04 0.47
C LYS A 182 -13.60 -8.84 -0.83
N ALA A 183 -12.46 -9.38 -1.25
CA ALA A 183 -12.36 -10.31 -2.37
C ALA A 183 -12.84 -11.73 -2.00
N GLY A 184 -13.04 -12.03 -0.71
CA GLY A 184 -13.36 -13.39 -0.23
C GLY A 184 -12.18 -14.37 -0.32
N LEU A 185 -10.96 -13.87 -0.43
CA LEU A 185 -9.71 -14.63 -0.57
C LEU A 185 -8.92 -14.75 0.76
N TYR A 186 -9.33 -14.01 1.80
CA TYR A 186 -8.73 -14.04 3.14
C TYR A 186 -9.82 -13.92 4.24
N PRO A 187 -9.67 -14.56 5.42
CA PRO A 187 -8.66 -15.58 5.73
C PRO A 187 -8.88 -16.83 4.86
N VAL A 188 -7.79 -17.56 4.56
CA VAL A 188 -7.89 -18.84 3.84
C VAL A 188 -8.76 -19.77 4.69
N LYS A 189 -9.96 -20.12 4.19
CA LYS A 189 -10.80 -21.12 4.85
C LYS A 189 -10.06 -22.47 4.77
N PRO A 190 -9.80 -23.14 5.90
CA PRO A 190 -9.20 -24.47 5.90
C PRO A 190 -10.08 -25.50 5.18
#